data_AF-A0A972DNS8-F1
#
_entry.id   AF-A0A972DNS8-F1
#
_cell.length_a   1.000
_cell.length_b   1.000
_cell.length_c   1.000
_cell.angle_alpha   90.00
_cell.angle_beta   90.00
_cell.angle_gamma   90.00
#
_symmetry.space_group_name_H-M   'P 1'
#
loop_
_entity.id
_entity.type
_entity.pdbx_description
1 polymer ?
#
loop_
_entity_poly.entity_id
_entity_poly.type
_entity_poly.pdbx_seq_one_letter_code
_entity_poly.pdbx_strand_id
1 'polypeptide(L)'
;HLPIINPGTGHPSKNFQQAGKIDAEVIAPSGEHHNLDHKTTSMDIADPAAVYWRQLAVESQVSMYALACWQQCRKVDGSVWDVIRKPTIRPAKLTKAEIKAIGDSSEYHGYPITVEDWEYVQVVGRENTHLYECRLTRDCLDRPLHYYQRRTVPRLDSEMLAWAEELWTVAKDIRETQIRANLCEKPETAWFRNSGACMNYGTPCEYLGLCSGSETPDNGMWDTRTRPHEELAVTSDETRWSVLTHSSIRCYATCRRKAYYRYELRLKRIDEEEKEATYYGSLIHVGLNAWWQTFLEDK
;
A
#
# COMPACT_ATOMS: atom_id res chain seq x y z
N HIS A 1 5.46 -15.69 -9.01
CA HIS A 1 6.57 -14.79 -9.36
C HIS A 1 6.91 -14.95 -10.84
N LEU A 2 7.64 -14.00 -11.43
CA LEU A 2 8.07 -14.00 -12.83
C LEU A 2 9.56 -13.66 -12.93
N PRO A 3 10.28 -14.10 -13.97
CA PRO A 3 11.67 -13.71 -14.17
C PRO A 3 11.79 -12.21 -14.48
N ILE A 4 12.83 -11.57 -13.94
CA ILE A 4 13.24 -10.24 -14.42
C ILE A 4 14.06 -10.45 -15.70
N ILE A 5 13.61 -9.86 -16.81
CA ILE A 5 14.25 -10.01 -18.11
C ILE A 5 15.16 -8.82 -18.37
N ASN A 6 16.38 -9.05 -18.88
CA ASN A 6 17.25 -7.99 -19.36
C ASN A 6 16.70 -7.43 -20.69
N PRO A 7 16.31 -6.15 -20.75
CA PRO A 7 15.74 -5.59 -21.98
C PRO A 7 16.72 -5.59 -23.17
N GLY A 8 18.02 -5.45 -22.91
CA GLY A 8 19.04 -5.40 -23.96
C GLY A 8 19.45 -6.76 -24.53
N THR A 9 19.25 -7.85 -23.78
CA THR A 9 19.67 -9.21 -24.22
C THR A 9 18.52 -10.22 -24.32
N GLY A 10 17.35 -9.90 -23.77
CA GLY A 10 16.22 -10.83 -23.66
C GLY A 10 16.42 -11.98 -22.67
N HIS A 11 17.58 -12.06 -21.98
CA HIS A 11 17.87 -13.15 -21.07
C HIS A 11 17.31 -12.90 -19.66
N PRO A 12 16.81 -13.95 -18.97
CA PRO A 12 16.34 -13.82 -17.60
C PRO A 12 17.50 -13.63 -16.61
N SER A 13 17.23 -12.88 -15.55
CA SER A 13 18.12 -12.76 -14.40
C SER A 13 18.28 -14.13 -13.72
N LYS A 14 19.53 -14.47 -13.41
CA LYS A 14 19.86 -15.67 -12.61
C LYS A 14 19.75 -15.44 -11.09
N ASN A 15 19.60 -14.19 -10.66
CA ASN A 15 19.65 -13.82 -9.24
C ASN A 15 18.31 -13.31 -8.70
N PHE A 16 17.47 -12.74 -9.57
CA PHE A 16 16.25 -12.06 -9.14
C PHE A 16 15.04 -12.45 -9.97
N GLN A 17 13.92 -12.53 -9.28
CA GLN A 17 12.59 -12.63 -9.83
C GLN A 17 11.77 -11.42 -9.37
N GLN A 18 10.66 -11.12 -10.04
CA GLN A 18 9.69 -10.14 -9.59
C GLN A 18 8.39 -10.81 -9.13
N ALA A 19 7.72 -10.19 -8.17
CA ALA A 19 6.42 -10.64 -7.71
C ALA A 19 5.55 -9.47 -7.22
N GLY A 20 4.25 -9.67 -7.25
CA GLY A 20 3.26 -8.75 -6.73
C GLY A 20 1.89 -9.41 -6.74
N LYS A 21 0.91 -8.72 -6.16
CA LYS A 21 -0.50 -9.12 -6.16
C LYS A 21 -1.29 -8.03 -6.86
N ILE A 22 -1.82 -8.35 -8.04
CA ILE A 22 -2.76 -7.48 -8.74
C ILE A 22 -4.09 -7.58 -7.99
N ASP A 23 -4.73 -6.44 -7.69
CA ASP A 23 -6.00 -6.42 -6.96
C ASP A 23 -7.14 -6.95 -7.87
N ALA A 24 -7.27 -6.40 -9.07
CA ALA A 24 -8.19 -6.92 -10.09
C ALA A 24 -7.67 -6.67 -11.52
N GLU A 25 -8.24 -7.39 -12.48
CA GLU A 25 -8.09 -7.14 -13.91
C GLU A 25 -9.47 -6.97 -14.51
N VAL A 26 -9.66 -5.94 -15.33
CA VAL A 26 -10.97 -5.51 -15.82
C VAL A 26 -10.93 -5.24 -17.32
N ILE A 27 -12.03 -5.56 -18.01
CA ILE A 27 -12.23 -5.20 -19.41
C ILE A 27 -13.25 -4.06 -19.46
N ALA A 28 -12.83 -2.92 -20.01
CA ALA A 28 -13.70 -1.78 -20.21
C ALA A 28 -14.78 -2.10 -21.27
N PRO A 29 -15.93 -1.41 -21.28
CA PRO A 29 -16.94 -1.59 -22.32
C PRO A 29 -16.42 -1.37 -23.75
N SER A 30 -15.34 -0.59 -23.91
CA SER A 30 -14.61 -0.40 -25.17
C SER A 30 -13.81 -1.62 -25.64
N GLY A 31 -13.64 -2.64 -24.79
CA GLY A 31 -12.80 -3.81 -25.03
C GLY A 31 -11.37 -3.69 -24.51
N GLU A 32 -10.97 -2.52 -24.00
CA GLU A 32 -9.64 -2.31 -23.44
C GLU A 32 -9.44 -3.09 -22.14
N HIS A 33 -8.31 -3.76 -22.00
CA HIS A 33 -7.94 -4.54 -20.83
C HIS A 33 -7.07 -3.71 -19.88
N HIS A 34 -7.43 -3.66 -18.59
CA HIS A 34 -6.71 -2.88 -17.60
C HIS A 34 -6.41 -3.71 -16.36
N ASN A 35 -5.23 -3.52 -15.78
CA ASN A 35 -5.00 -3.93 -14.39
C ASN A 35 -5.54 -2.85 -13.44
N LEU A 36 -5.94 -3.24 -12.23
CA LEU A 36 -6.52 -2.35 -11.24
C LEU A 36 -5.76 -2.46 -9.93
N ASP A 37 -5.56 -1.31 -9.28
CA ASP A 37 -4.86 -1.18 -8.01
C ASP A 37 -5.69 -0.26 -7.08
N HIS A 38 -6.00 -0.78 -5.90
CA HIS A 38 -6.72 -0.03 -4.87
C HIS A 38 -5.73 0.80 -4.05
N LYS A 39 -6.12 2.02 -3.69
CA LYS A 39 -5.32 2.91 -2.85
C LYS A 39 -6.18 3.55 -1.79
N THR A 40 -5.61 3.67 -0.60
CA THR A 40 -6.16 4.52 0.46
C THR A 40 -5.21 5.67 0.74
N THR A 41 -5.75 6.86 1.01
CA THR A 41 -4.93 8.05 1.32
C THR A 41 -5.67 9.02 2.23
N SER A 42 -4.95 9.84 2.99
CA SER A 42 -5.54 11.01 3.67
C SER A 42 -5.40 12.30 2.87
N MET A 43 -4.64 12.27 1.77
CA MET A 43 -4.38 13.41 0.90
C MET A 43 -5.60 13.78 0.07
N ASP A 44 -5.59 15.00 -0.46
CA ASP A 44 -6.62 15.40 -1.41
C ASP A 44 -6.51 14.60 -2.71
N ILE A 45 -7.67 14.15 -3.19
CA ILE A 45 -7.85 13.41 -4.42
C ILE A 45 -8.89 14.07 -5.33
N ALA A 46 -9.68 15.01 -4.79
CA ALA A 46 -10.76 15.66 -5.53
C ALA A 46 -10.22 16.57 -6.63
N ASP A 47 -9.17 17.34 -6.34
CA ASP A 47 -8.45 18.13 -7.34
C ASP A 47 -7.57 17.24 -8.22
N PRO A 48 -7.75 17.23 -9.56
CA PRO A 48 -6.87 16.50 -10.44
C PRO A 48 -5.42 16.93 -10.48
N ALA A 49 -5.10 18.16 -10.09
CA ALA A 49 -3.74 18.67 -9.95
C ALA A 49 -3.13 18.41 -8.56
N ALA A 50 -3.86 17.73 -7.66
CA ALA A 50 -3.37 17.41 -6.32
C ALA A 50 -2.02 16.68 -6.40
N VAL A 51 -1.15 16.98 -5.44
CA VAL A 51 0.22 16.41 -5.36
C VAL A 51 0.17 14.88 -5.31
N TYR A 52 -0.87 14.31 -4.70
CA TYR A 52 -1.08 12.87 -4.64
C TYR A 52 -1.08 12.22 -6.03
N TRP A 53 -1.81 12.78 -6.99
CA TRP A 53 -1.87 12.24 -8.36
C TRP A 53 -0.53 12.36 -9.09
N ARG A 54 0.20 13.45 -8.86
CA ARG A 54 1.55 13.65 -9.42
C ARG A 54 2.54 12.63 -8.85
N GLN A 55 2.45 12.33 -7.56
CA GLN A 55 3.25 11.29 -6.94
C GLN A 55 2.89 9.90 -7.48
N LEU A 56 1.60 9.60 -7.61
CA LEU A 56 1.14 8.30 -8.07
C LEU A 56 1.55 8.04 -9.54
N ALA A 57 1.63 9.09 -10.36
CA ALA A 57 2.13 9.01 -11.74
C ALA A 57 3.59 8.56 -11.87
N VAL A 58 4.43 8.80 -10.86
CA VAL A 58 5.82 8.34 -10.83
C VAL A 58 6.00 7.02 -10.08
N GLU A 59 4.94 6.50 -9.45
CA GLU A 59 4.98 5.23 -8.73
C GLU A 59 4.95 4.06 -9.72
N SER A 60 5.89 3.12 -9.57
CA SER A 60 6.08 2.04 -10.53
C SER A 60 5.21 0.80 -10.28
N GLN A 61 4.35 0.80 -9.26
CA GLN A 61 3.57 -0.37 -8.86
C GLN A 61 2.72 -0.92 -10.02
N VAL A 62 1.94 -0.04 -10.65
CA VAL A 62 1.09 -0.42 -11.78
C VAL A 62 1.87 -0.74 -13.04
N SER A 63 3.06 -0.15 -13.24
CA SER A 63 3.99 -0.57 -14.30
C SER A 63 4.53 -1.98 -14.06
N MET A 64 4.81 -2.34 -12.81
CA MET A 64 5.22 -3.71 -12.44
C MET A 64 4.11 -4.72 -12.75
N TYR A 65 2.86 -4.38 -12.46
CA TYR A 65 1.72 -5.22 -12.78
C TYR A 65 1.50 -5.32 -14.29
N ALA A 66 1.59 -4.21 -15.02
CA ALA A 66 1.39 -4.20 -16.47
C ALA A 66 2.47 -5.05 -17.16
N LEU A 67 3.74 -4.86 -16.78
CA LEU A 67 4.86 -5.68 -17.27
C LEU A 67 4.65 -7.17 -16.97
N ALA A 68 4.16 -7.51 -15.77
CA ALA A 68 3.86 -8.89 -15.40
C ALA A 68 2.75 -9.50 -16.28
N CYS A 69 1.66 -8.78 -16.53
CA CYS A 69 0.61 -9.22 -17.44
C CYS A 69 1.15 -9.42 -18.88
N TRP A 70 1.98 -8.49 -19.36
CA TRP A 70 2.57 -8.56 -20.71
C TRP A 70 3.51 -9.76 -20.86
N GLN A 71 4.34 -10.06 -19.84
CA GLN A 71 5.20 -11.25 -19.82
C GLN A 71 4.43 -12.58 -19.87
N GLN A 72 3.16 -12.56 -19.47
CA GLN A 72 2.26 -13.72 -19.49
C GLN A 72 1.38 -13.76 -20.75
N CYS A 73 1.69 -12.96 -21.78
CA CYS A 73 0.88 -12.82 -23.00
C CYS A 73 -0.55 -12.28 -22.75
N ARG A 74 -0.76 -11.55 -21.64
CA ARG A 74 -2.03 -10.91 -21.28
C ARG A 74 -1.86 -9.39 -21.33
N LYS A 75 -1.53 -8.85 -22.50
CA LYS A 75 -1.25 -7.40 -22.64
C LYS A 75 -2.42 -6.58 -22.07
N VAL A 76 -2.11 -5.62 -21.21
CA VAL A 76 -3.04 -4.59 -20.73
C VAL A 76 -2.81 -3.30 -21.50
N ASP A 77 -3.89 -2.59 -21.83
CA ASP A 77 -3.89 -1.28 -22.49
C ASP A 77 -3.61 -0.14 -21.49
N GLY A 78 -3.91 -0.37 -20.22
CA GLY A 78 -3.70 0.61 -19.17
C GLY A 78 -3.80 0.06 -17.76
N SER A 79 -3.81 1.00 -16.81
CA SER A 79 -3.97 0.75 -15.39
C SER A 79 -5.07 1.63 -14.81
N VAL A 80 -5.84 1.08 -13.89
CA VAL A 80 -6.87 1.81 -13.13
C VAL A 80 -6.43 1.95 -11.69
N TRP A 81 -6.48 3.18 -11.18
CA TRP A 81 -6.40 3.45 -9.75
C TRP A 81 -7.78 3.69 -9.19
N ASP A 82 -8.13 2.89 -8.18
CA ASP A 82 -9.28 3.11 -7.31
C ASP A 82 -8.82 3.73 -6.01
N VAL A 83 -9.05 5.02 -5.84
CA VAL A 83 -8.52 5.75 -4.69
C VAL A 83 -9.64 6.16 -3.75
N ILE A 84 -9.56 5.65 -2.52
CA ILE A 84 -10.44 6.03 -1.41
C ILE A 84 -9.68 6.97 -0.47
N ARG A 85 -10.26 8.15 -0.21
CA ARG A 85 -9.76 9.06 0.81
C ARG A 85 -10.30 8.67 2.17
N LYS A 86 -9.41 8.39 3.13
CA LYS A 86 -9.76 8.17 4.53
C LYS A 86 -10.45 9.42 5.08
N PRO A 87 -11.65 9.30 5.69
CA PRO A 87 -12.30 10.43 6.32
C PRO A 87 -11.42 11.06 7.41
N THR A 88 -11.31 12.39 7.38
CA THR A 88 -10.56 13.16 8.39
C THR A 88 -11.46 13.77 9.46
N ILE A 89 -12.79 13.62 9.31
CA ILE A 89 -13.76 14.05 10.33
C ILE A 89 -13.67 13.14 11.56
N ARG A 90 -14.15 13.64 12.69
CA ARG A 90 -14.21 12.93 13.98
C ARG A 90 -15.60 13.09 14.56
N PRO A 91 -16.03 12.22 15.51
CA PRO A 91 -17.29 12.40 16.24
C PRO A 91 -17.42 13.83 16.77
N ALA A 92 -18.50 14.51 16.39
CA ALA A 92 -18.74 15.92 16.68
C ALA A 92 -19.35 16.12 18.07
N LYS A 93 -19.01 17.24 18.71
CA LYS A 93 -19.78 17.74 19.87
C LYS A 93 -21.11 18.28 19.35
N LEU A 94 -22.19 18.00 20.05
CA LEU A 94 -23.53 18.43 19.67
C LEU A 94 -23.98 19.60 20.56
N THR A 95 -24.59 20.61 19.96
CA THR A 95 -25.23 21.71 20.66
C THR A 95 -26.57 21.27 21.26
N LYS A 96 -27.07 22.01 22.25
CA LYS A 96 -28.40 21.75 22.84
C LYS A 96 -29.53 21.81 21.79
N ALA A 97 -29.38 22.64 20.77
CA ALA A 97 -30.35 22.76 19.69
C ALA A 97 -30.33 21.52 18.78
N GLU A 98 -29.14 21.02 18.43
CA GLU A 98 -29.00 19.78 17.63
C GLU A 98 -29.54 18.57 18.40
N ILE A 99 -29.20 18.43 19.69
CA ILE A 99 -29.70 17.37 20.57
C ILE A 99 -31.24 17.40 20.61
N LYS A 100 -31.83 18.59 20.77
CA LYS A 100 -33.29 18.72 20.74
C LYS A 100 -33.89 18.33 19.39
N ALA A 101 -33.28 18.80 18.29
CA ALA A 101 -33.75 18.50 16.94
C ALA A 101 -33.74 16.99 16.66
N ILE A 102 -32.67 16.28 17.07
CA ILE A 102 -32.57 14.83 16.97
C ILE A 102 -33.72 14.14 17.70
N GLY A 103 -34.04 14.56 18.93
CA GLY A 103 -35.15 14.00 19.70
C GLY A 103 -36.53 14.32 19.11
N ASP A 104 -36.69 15.50 18.50
CA ASP A 104 -37.96 15.93 17.88
C ASP A 104 -38.22 15.19 16.55
N SER A 105 -37.18 14.92 15.75
CA SER A 105 -37.31 14.25 14.45
C SER A 105 -37.08 12.74 14.50
N SER A 106 -36.46 12.21 15.55
CA SER A 106 -35.94 10.83 15.61
C SER A 106 -35.01 10.47 14.43
N GLU A 107 -34.33 11.47 13.86
CA GLU A 107 -33.46 11.33 12.71
C GLU A 107 -32.20 12.19 12.87
N TYR A 108 -31.09 11.73 12.28
CA TYR A 108 -29.85 12.48 12.20
C TYR A 108 -29.25 12.34 10.80
N HIS A 109 -29.04 13.47 10.12
CA HIS A 109 -28.57 13.53 8.73
C HIS A 109 -29.39 12.67 7.73
N GLY A 110 -30.70 12.53 7.97
CA GLY A 110 -31.62 11.76 7.11
C GLY A 110 -31.60 10.26 7.36
N TYR A 111 -31.02 9.81 8.46
CA TYR A 111 -31.06 8.42 8.92
C TYR A 111 -31.81 8.32 10.25
N PRO A 112 -32.62 7.26 10.46
CA PRO A 112 -33.29 7.05 11.73
C PRO A 112 -32.28 6.76 12.83
N ILE A 113 -32.56 7.25 14.03
CA ILE A 113 -31.72 6.99 15.22
C ILE A 113 -32.43 6.06 16.19
N THR A 114 -31.67 5.35 17.03
CA THR A 114 -32.24 4.47 18.06
C THR A 114 -32.54 5.23 19.35
N VAL A 115 -33.29 4.60 20.25
CA VAL A 115 -33.53 5.16 21.59
C VAL A 115 -32.21 5.28 22.36
N GLU A 116 -31.31 4.31 22.20
CA GLU A 116 -29.98 4.32 22.83
C GLU A 116 -29.11 5.48 22.31
N ASP A 117 -29.18 5.80 21.02
CA ASP A 117 -28.48 6.97 20.47
C ASP A 117 -28.99 8.26 21.11
N TRP A 118 -30.31 8.36 21.26
CA TRP A 118 -30.95 9.53 21.83
C TRP A 118 -30.53 9.72 23.29
N GLU A 119 -30.69 8.67 24.11
CA GLU A 119 -30.27 8.68 25.52
C GLU A 119 -28.78 9.00 25.66
N TYR A 120 -27.93 8.45 24.79
CA TYR A 120 -26.49 8.72 24.79
C TYR A 120 -26.20 10.21 24.58
N VAL A 121 -26.76 10.83 23.55
CA VAL A 121 -26.43 12.24 23.24
C VAL A 121 -26.98 13.21 24.27
N GLN A 122 -28.08 12.89 24.96
CA GLN A 122 -28.60 13.70 26.06
C GLN A 122 -27.60 13.79 27.22
N VAL A 123 -26.92 12.68 27.52
CA VAL A 123 -25.98 12.58 28.64
C VAL A 123 -24.58 13.08 28.23
N VAL A 124 -24.08 12.62 27.08
CA VAL A 124 -22.69 12.83 26.67
C VAL A 124 -22.51 14.13 25.87
N GLY A 125 -23.54 14.57 25.15
CA GLY A 125 -23.47 15.79 24.32
C GLY A 125 -22.52 15.67 23.13
N ARG A 126 -22.27 14.45 22.64
CA ARG A 126 -21.40 14.15 21.51
C ARG A 126 -21.99 13.02 20.68
N GLU A 127 -21.69 12.97 19.40
CA GLU A 127 -21.96 11.78 18.58
C GLU A 127 -21.34 10.53 19.20
N ASN A 128 -22.14 9.46 19.27
CA ASN A 128 -21.61 8.10 19.40
C ASN A 128 -21.18 7.57 18.01
N THR A 129 -20.79 6.30 17.95
CA THR A 129 -20.38 5.65 16.69
C THR A 129 -21.46 5.69 15.62
N HIS A 130 -22.71 5.39 15.97
CA HIS A 130 -23.80 5.30 14.98
C HIS A 130 -24.16 6.68 14.41
N LEU A 131 -24.29 7.71 15.23
CA LEU A 131 -24.55 9.07 14.75
C LEU A 131 -23.40 9.61 13.90
N TYR A 132 -22.16 9.31 14.29
CA TYR A 132 -20.99 9.62 13.48
C TYR A 132 -21.04 8.93 12.11
N GLU A 133 -21.46 7.65 12.07
CA GLU A 133 -21.68 6.90 10.84
C GLU A 133 -22.78 7.54 9.97
N CYS A 134 -23.92 7.93 10.54
CA CYS A 134 -24.98 8.63 9.80
C CYS A 134 -24.44 9.92 9.14
N ARG A 135 -23.70 10.75 9.90
CA ARG A 135 -23.12 11.99 9.36
C ARG A 135 -22.07 11.71 8.30
N LEU A 136 -21.18 10.75 8.52
CA LEU A 136 -20.15 10.38 7.55
C LEU A 136 -20.79 9.82 6.27
N THR A 137 -21.81 8.99 6.38
CA THR A 137 -22.53 8.42 5.23
C THR A 137 -23.18 9.52 4.41
N ARG A 138 -23.88 10.45 5.07
CA ARG A 138 -24.48 11.62 4.40
C ARG A 138 -23.41 12.45 3.69
N ASP A 139 -22.28 12.69 4.34
CA ASP A 139 -21.18 13.47 3.78
C ASP A 139 -20.50 12.79 2.59
N CYS A 140 -20.38 11.47 2.60
CA CYS A 140 -19.93 10.68 1.44
C CYS A 140 -20.87 10.81 0.24
N LEU A 141 -22.19 10.86 0.49
CA LEU A 141 -23.20 11.05 -0.57
C LEU A 141 -23.23 12.47 -1.10
N ASP A 142 -23.03 13.46 -0.23
CA ASP A 142 -23.04 14.88 -0.60
C ASP A 142 -21.74 15.30 -1.32
N ARG A 143 -20.62 14.65 -1.01
CA ARG A 143 -19.29 14.96 -1.56
C ARG A 143 -18.58 13.70 -2.09
N PRO A 144 -19.15 12.95 -3.05
CA PRO A 144 -18.61 11.65 -3.46
C PRO A 144 -17.18 11.77 -4.01
N LEU A 145 -16.90 12.81 -4.79
CA LEU A 145 -15.57 13.07 -5.37
C LEU A 145 -14.49 13.43 -4.33
N HIS A 146 -14.88 13.78 -3.11
CA HIS A 146 -13.97 13.99 -1.99
C HIS A 146 -13.43 12.65 -1.45
N TYR A 147 -14.27 11.62 -1.49
CA TYR A 147 -14.03 10.33 -0.85
C TYR A 147 -13.56 9.25 -1.81
N TYR A 148 -13.98 9.31 -3.07
CA TYR A 148 -13.64 8.30 -4.05
C TYR A 148 -13.36 8.90 -5.41
N GLN A 149 -12.26 8.45 -6.02
CA GLN A 149 -11.87 8.80 -7.38
C GLN A 149 -11.30 7.58 -8.09
N ARG A 150 -11.70 7.42 -9.35
CA ARG A 150 -11.11 6.43 -10.26
C ARG A 150 -10.33 7.15 -11.34
N ARG A 151 -9.11 6.68 -11.63
CA ARG A 151 -8.32 7.18 -12.77
C ARG A 151 -7.77 6.05 -13.59
N THR A 152 -7.91 6.19 -14.91
CA THR A 152 -7.24 5.33 -15.87
C THR A 152 -6.00 6.03 -16.38
N VAL A 153 -4.89 5.30 -16.43
CA VAL A 153 -3.63 5.74 -17.01
C VAL A 153 -3.25 4.78 -18.13
N PRO A 154 -3.06 5.25 -19.36
CA PRO A 154 -2.61 4.40 -20.46
C PRO A 154 -1.21 3.86 -20.15
N ARG A 155 -0.91 2.66 -20.66
CA ARG A 155 0.42 2.05 -20.50
C ARG A 155 1.04 1.83 -21.87
N LEU A 156 1.96 2.71 -22.23
CA LEU A 156 2.63 2.67 -23.53
C LEU A 156 3.78 1.66 -23.52
N ASP A 157 4.07 1.09 -24.69
CA ASP A 157 5.18 0.14 -24.88
C ASP A 157 6.52 0.74 -24.45
N SER A 158 6.74 2.04 -24.71
CA SER A 158 7.94 2.78 -24.29
C SER A 158 8.06 2.91 -22.76
N GLU A 159 6.95 3.09 -22.05
CA GLU A 159 6.94 3.16 -20.59
C GLU A 159 7.22 1.79 -19.97
N MET A 160 6.69 0.72 -20.57
CA MET A 160 6.96 -0.64 -20.11
C MET A 160 8.41 -1.04 -20.35
N LEU A 161 9.00 -0.60 -21.46
CA LEU A 161 10.43 -0.77 -21.71
C LEU A 161 11.28 0.00 -20.69
N ALA A 162 10.98 1.28 -20.46
CA ALA A 162 11.67 2.11 -19.47
C ALA A 162 11.60 1.50 -18.06
N TRP A 163 10.41 1.02 -17.65
CA TRP A 163 10.26 0.34 -16.38
C TRP A 163 11.05 -0.98 -16.32
N ALA A 164 11.08 -1.77 -17.39
CA ALA A 164 11.89 -2.99 -17.44
C ALA A 164 13.40 -2.70 -17.29
N GLU A 165 13.87 -1.59 -17.88
CA GLU A 165 15.26 -1.12 -17.74
C GLU A 165 15.57 -0.64 -16.32
N GLU A 166 14.66 0.11 -15.70
CA GLU A 166 14.76 0.53 -14.29
C GLU A 166 14.79 -0.68 -13.35
N LEU A 167 13.86 -1.62 -13.54
CA LEU A 167 13.80 -2.85 -12.74
C LEU A 167 15.08 -3.67 -12.86
N TRP A 168 15.62 -3.80 -14.07
CA TRP A 168 16.90 -4.47 -14.30
C TRP A 168 18.06 -3.76 -13.59
N THR A 169 18.09 -2.42 -13.64
CA THR A 169 19.10 -1.59 -12.97
C THR A 169 19.02 -1.74 -11.46
N VAL A 170 17.83 -1.65 -10.88
CA VAL A 170 17.59 -1.88 -9.45
C VAL A 170 18.05 -3.27 -9.03
N ALA A 171 17.74 -4.30 -9.81
CA ALA A 171 18.18 -5.66 -9.52
C ALA A 171 19.72 -5.79 -9.52
N LYS A 172 20.41 -5.10 -10.42
CA LYS A 172 21.88 -5.03 -10.43
C LYS A 172 22.44 -4.32 -9.20
N ASP A 173 21.87 -3.19 -8.80
CA ASP A 173 22.31 -2.43 -7.63
C ASP A 173 22.17 -3.24 -6.34
N ILE A 174 21.04 -3.94 -6.17
CA ILE A 174 20.83 -4.84 -5.04
C ILE A 174 21.84 -5.98 -5.10
N ARG A 175 22.06 -6.59 -6.28
CA ARG A 175 23.06 -7.66 -6.42
C ARG A 175 24.45 -7.21 -6.01
N GLU A 176 24.87 -6.06 -6.50
CA GLU A 176 26.18 -5.51 -6.20
C GLU A 176 26.32 -5.22 -4.71
N THR A 177 25.27 -4.71 -4.07
CA THR A 177 25.23 -4.51 -2.62
C THR A 177 25.40 -5.83 -1.87
N GLN A 178 24.72 -6.90 -2.29
CA GLN A 178 24.90 -8.25 -1.72
C GLN A 178 26.33 -8.79 -1.92
N ILE A 179 26.94 -8.57 -3.10
CA ILE A 179 28.34 -8.97 -3.35
C ILE A 179 29.27 -8.26 -2.38
N ARG A 180 29.14 -6.93 -2.25
CA ARG A 180 29.97 -6.14 -1.34
C ARG A 180 29.77 -6.56 0.11
N ALA A 181 28.54 -6.85 0.52
CA ALA A 181 28.22 -7.31 1.86
C ALA A 181 28.98 -8.59 2.23
N ASN A 182 29.11 -9.54 1.28
CA ASN A 182 29.87 -10.78 1.48
C ASN A 182 31.40 -10.57 1.60
N LEU A 183 31.90 -9.40 1.22
CA LEU A 183 33.32 -9.04 1.31
C LEU A 183 33.63 -8.19 2.56
N CYS A 184 32.60 -7.72 3.27
CA CYS A 184 32.76 -6.91 4.47
C CYS A 184 32.80 -7.80 5.72
N GLU A 185 33.64 -7.45 6.69
CA GLU A 185 33.61 -8.06 8.04
C GLU A 185 32.23 -7.90 8.71
N LYS A 186 31.60 -6.75 8.47
CA LYS A 186 30.24 -6.42 8.92
C LYS A 186 29.34 -6.20 7.70
N PRO A 187 28.58 -7.21 7.25
CA PRO A 187 27.83 -7.15 6.00
C PRO A 187 26.91 -5.93 5.88
N GLU A 188 26.33 -5.47 7.00
CA GLU A 188 25.45 -4.32 7.07
C GLU A 188 26.13 -3.00 6.64
N THR A 189 27.46 -2.94 6.65
CA THR A 189 28.21 -1.74 6.20
C THR A 189 28.08 -1.48 4.70
N ALA A 190 27.89 -2.53 3.88
CA ALA A 190 27.57 -2.39 2.46
C ALA A 190 26.16 -1.81 2.23
N TRP A 191 25.25 -2.04 3.18
CA TRP A 191 23.88 -1.54 3.19
C TRP A 191 23.79 -0.25 4.01
N PHE A 192 24.32 0.84 3.47
CA PHE A 192 24.45 2.09 4.22
C PHE A 192 23.09 2.65 4.69
N ARG A 193 23.16 3.41 5.79
CA ARG A 193 22.01 4.02 6.47
C ARG A 193 21.55 5.27 5.72
N ASN A 194 20.25 5.56 5.82
CA ASN A 194 19.68 6.87 5.48
C ASN A 194 19.00 7.43 6.74
N SER A 195 19.68 8.33 7.47
CA SER A 195 19.16 8.92 8.70
C SER A 195 17.92 9.79 8.47
N GLY A 196 17.80 10.41 7.28
CA GLY A 196 16.61 11.17 6.90
C GLY A 196 15.34 10.31 6.83
N ALA A 197 15.49 9.01 6.56
CA ALA A 197 14.37 8.07 6.51
C ALA A 197 13.97 7.50 7.88
N CYS A 198 14.75 7.74 8.94
CA CYS A 198 14.51 7.14 10.25
C CYS A 198 13.21 7.61 10.92
N MET A 199 12.73 8.80 10.59
CA MET A 199 11.51 9.41 11.16
C MET A 199 10.44 9.69 10.09
N ASN A 200 10.49 8.96 8.96
CA ASN A 200 9.48 9.11 7.92
C ASN A 200 8.08 8.89 8.49
N TYR A 201 7.15 9.77 8.10
CA TYR A 201 5.75 9.77 8.59
C TYR A 201 5.62 9.98 10.11
N GLY A 202 6.60 10.64 10.74
CA GLY A 202 6.54 11.02 12.16
C GLY A 202 6.63 9.83 13.12
N THR A 203 6.96 8.63 12.63
CA THR A 203 7.17 7.43 13.46
C THR A 203 8.60 6.94 13.30
N PRO A 204 9.26 6.49 14.38
CA PRO A 204 10.55 5.81 14.26
C PRO A 204 10.48 4.60 13.32
N CYS A 205 11.53 4.44 12.51
CA CYS A 205 11.77 3.23 11.75
C CYS A 205 11.84 2.03 12.71
N GLU A 206 11.20 0.91 12.35
CA GLU A 206 11.18 -0.32 13.16
C GLU A 206 12.58 -0.84 13.51
N TYR A 207 13.58 -0.60 12.65
CA TYR A 207 14.98 -1.02 12.85
C TYR A 207 15.87 0.09 13.41
N LEU A 208 15.29 1.18 13.94
CA LEU A 208 16.07 2.27 14.51
C LEU A 208 16.94 1.76 15.67
N GLY A 209 16.40 0.89 16.53
CA GLY A 209 17.12 0.31 17.66
C GLY A 209 18.37 -0.48 17.25
N LEU A 210 18.29 -1.28 16.17
CA LEU A 210 19.46 -1.96 15.59
C LEU A 210 20.47 -0.95 15.01
N CYS A 211 19.99 0.12 14.38
CA CYS A 211 20.85 1.13 13.77
C CYS A 211 21.58 2.03 14.78
N SER A 212 20.94 2.31 15.93
CA SER A 212 21.49 3.08 17.05
C SER A 212 22.34 2.23 18.00
N GLY A 213 22.25 0.91 17.91
CA GLY A 213 22.94 -0.03 18.79
C GLY A 213 22.29 -0.18 20.17
N SER A 214 21.04 0.29 20.33
CA SER A 214 20.26 0.04 21.55
C SER A 214 19.64 -1.36 21.58
N GLU A 215 19.64 -2.06 20.44
CA GLU A 215 19.13 -3.41 20.28
C GLU A 215 20.09 -4.26 19.46
N THR A 216 20.02 -5.58 19.65
CA THR A 216 20.72 -6.58 18.83
C THR A 216 19.71 -7.59 18.29
N PRO A 217 19.97 -8.27 17.16
CA PRO A 217 19.04 -9.29 16.65
C PRO A 217 18.79 -10.44 17.63
N ASP A 218 19.77 -10.75 18.49
CA ASP A 218 19.73 -11.95 19.35
C ASP A 218 19.11 -11.69 20.74
N ASN A 219 18.64 -10.47 21.03
CA ASN A 219 18.13 -10.10 22.35
C ASN A 219 16.69 -10.58 22.64
N GLY A 220 16.12 -11.42 21.78
CA GLY A 220 14.76 -11.92 21.89
C GLY A 220 13.66 -10.91 21.51
N MET A 221 14.00 -9.72 21.00
CA MET A 221 13.02 -8.76 20.47
C MET A 221 12.71 -8.98 18.98
N TRP A 222 13.49 -9.84 18.32
CA TRP A 222 13.46 -10.05 16.88
C TRP A 222 13.19 -11.52 16.57
N ASP A 223 12.34 -11.74 15.58
CA ASP A 223 12.10 -13.03 14.96
C ASP A 223 12.53 -12.98 13.48
N THR A 224 12.78 -14.14 12.88
CA THR A 224 13.17 -14.27 11.48
C THR A 224 12.02 -14.85 10.69
N ARG A 225 11.50 -14.09 9.73
CA ARG A 225 10.46 -14.59 8.83
C ARG A 225 11.00 -15.76 8.02
N THR A 226 10.19 -16.81 7.88
CA THR A 226 10.51 -17.95 7.02
C THR A 226 10.76 -17.50 5.58
N ARG A 227 9.99 -16.50 5.11
CA ARG A 227 10.12 -15.92 3.77
C ARG A 227 10.10 -14.39 3.85
N PRO A 228 10.81 -13.69 2.94
CA PRO A 228 10.86 -12.23 2.92
C PRO A 228 9.53 -11.56 2.53
N HIS A 229 8.64 -12.27 1.84
CA HIS A 229 7.30 -11.80 1.40
C HIS A 229 6.24 -12.84 1.79
N GLU A 230 5.81 -12.82 3.05
CA GLU A 230 4.82 -13.79 3.58
C GLU A 230 3.44 -13.61 2.96
N GLU A 231 3.15 -12.41 2.45
CA GLU A 231 1.91 -12.05 1.78
C GLU A 231 1.79 -12.63 0.36
N LEU A 232 2.88 -13.14 -0.19
CA LEU A 232 2.93 -13.70 -1.54
C LEU A 232 3.21 -15.21 -1.51
N ALA A 233 2.50 -15.95 -2.36
CA ALA A 233 2.77 -17.36 -2.62
C ALA A 233 4.00 -17.51 -3.54
N VAL A 234 5.18 -17.10 -3.05
CA VAL A 234 6.45 -17.15 -3.80
C VAL A 234 7.51 -17.95 -3.06
N THR A 235 8.32 -18.65 -3.84
CA THR A 235 9.58 -19.23 -3.40
C THR A 235 10.68 -18.18 -3.52
N SER A 236 11.43 -17.98 -2.45
CA SER A 236 12.66 -17.18 -2.45
C SER A 236 13.86 -18.08 -2.21
N ASP A 237 15.05 -17.61 -2.57
CA ASP A 237 16.31 -18.18 -2.10
C ASP A 237 16.29 -18.20 -0.57
N GLU A 238 16.76 -19.26 0.08
CA GLU A 238 16.75 -19.34 1.55
C GLU A 238 17.85 -18.48 2.19
N THR A 239 18.89 -18.15 1.43
CA THR A 239 20.12 -17.53 1.94
C THR A 239 20.17 -16.01 1.75
N ARG A 240 19.42 -15.47 0.80
CA ARG A 240 19.47 -14.04 0.43
C ARG A 240 18.15 -13.53 -0.14
N TRP A 241 18.04 -12.23 -0.28
CA TRP A 241 16.91 -11.60 -0.98
C TRP A 241 17.00 -11.85 -2.49
N SER A 242 16.01 -12.53 -3.08
CA SER A 242 15.99 -12.87 -4.52
C SER A 242 14.66 -12.62 -5.23
N VAL A 243 13.65 -12.09 -4.53
CA VAL A 243 12.34 -11.75 -5.11
C VAL A 243 12.08 -10.26 -4.87
N LEU A 244 11.98 -9.49 -5.94
CA LEU A 244 11.70 -8.06 -5.89
C LEU A 244 10.20 -7.83 -6.00
N THR A 245 9.69 -6.96 -5.14
CA THR A 245 8.31 -6.48 -5.10
C THR A 245 8.34 -4.96 -5.13
N HIS A 246 7.24 -4.31 -5.50
CA HIS A 246 7.16 -2.85 -5.47
C HIS A 246 7.55 -2.28 -4.08
N SER A 247 7.03 -2.88 -3.01
CA SER A 247 7.33 -2.47 -1.62
C SER A 247 8.80 -2.64 -1.25
N SER A 248 9.44 -3.72 -1.68
CA SER A 248 10.86 -3.99 -1.36
C SER A 248 11.83 -3.15 -2.17
N ILE A 249 11.53 -2.87 -3.44
CA ILE A 249 12.27 -1.91 -4.26
C ILE A 249 12.21 -0.52 -3.62
N ARG A 250 11.01 -0.05 -3.25
CA ARG A 250 10.82 1.24 -2.58
C ARG A 250 11.55 1.31 -1.24
N CYS A 251 11.56 0.21 -0.48
CA CYS A 251 12.30 0.10 0.77
C CYS A 251 13.81 0.28 0.54
N TYR A 252 14.38 -0.41 -0.45
CA TYR A 252 15.80 -0.30 -0.80
C TYR A 252 16.17 1.11 -1.27
N ALA A 253 15.35 1.73 -2.12
CA ALA A 253 15.55 3.10 -2.58
C ALA A 253 15.47 4.12 -1.44
N THR A 254 14.60 3.88 -0.44
CA THR A 254 14.46 4.75 0.73
C THR A 254 15.62 4.59 1.71
N CYS A 255 15.94 3.36 2.10
CA CYS A 255 17.02 3.07 3.04
C CYS A 255 17.53 1.64 2.82
N ARG A 256 18.76 1.51 2.29
CA ARG A 256 19.39 0.20 2.04
C ARG A 256 19.55 -0.61 3.32
N ARG A 257 19.90 0.04 4.44
CA ARG A 257 19.97 -0.62 5.75
C ARG A 257 18.63 -1.22 6.18
N LYS A 258 17.52 -0.53 5.91
CA LYS A 258 16.18 -1.04 6.19
C LYS A 258 15.88 -2.29 5.34
N ALA A 259 16.19 -2.23 4.05
CA ALA A 259 16.00 -3.36 3.15
C ALA A 259 16.87 -4.58 3.55
N TYR A 260 18.09 -4.35 4.02
CA TYR A 260 18.96 -5.39 4.57
C TYR A 260 18.28 -6.14 5.73
N TYR A 261 17.87 -5.43 6.78
CA TYR A 261 17.22 -6.08 7.91
C TYR A 261 15.92 -6.77 7.51
N ARG A 262 15.11 -6.13 6.67
CA ARG A 262 13.77 -6.63 6.32
C ARG A 262 13.75 -7.80 5.33
N TYR A 263 14.56 -7.74 4.27
CA TYR A 263 14.47 -8.67 3.15
C TYR A 263 15.68 -9.60 3.03
N GLU A 264 16.88 -9.11 3.36
CA GLU A 264 18.09 -9.93 3.35
C GLU A 264 18.13 -10.82 4.61
N LEU A 265 18.04 -10.21 5.80
CA LEU A 265 18.03 -10.93 7.09
C LEU A 265 16.64 -11.37 7.57
N ARG A 266 15.57 -10.87 6.93
CA ARG A 266 14.17 -11.26 7.23
C ARG A 266 13.72 -10.97 8.66
N LEU A 267 14.34 -9.99 9.31
CA LEU A 267 14.03 -9.63 10.68
C LEU A 267 12.65 -8.96 10.77
N LYS A 268 11.89 -9.40 11.76
CA LYS A 268 10.60 -8.85 12.19
C LYS A 268 10.66 -8.63 13.70
N ARG A 269 10.12 -7.51 14.19
CA ARG A 269 10.01 -7.32 15.63
C ARG A 269 8.88 -8.20 16.20
N ILE A 270 9.10 -8.80 17.36
CA ILE A 270 8.09 -9.64 18.02
C ILE A 270 6.94 -8.79 18.58
N ASP A 271 7.26 -7.61 19.10
CA ASP A 271 6.32 -6.64 19.64
C ASP A 271 5.71 -5.72 18.56
N GLU A 272 5.86 -6.05 17.28
CA GLU A 272 5.28 -5.28 16.19
C GLU A 272 3.75 -5.39 16.21
N GLU A 273 3.10 -4.41 16.84
CA GLU A 273 1.66 -4.23 16.70
C GLU A 273 1.34 -3.72 15.29
N GLU A 274 0.33 -4.33 14.65
CA GLU A 274 -0.14 -3.86 13.36
C GLU A 274 -0.75 -2.47 13.52
N LYS A 275 -0.14 -1.48 12.84
CA LYS A 275 -0.64 -0.11 12.90
C LYS A 275 -2.05 -0.06 12.31
N GLU A 276 -2.97 0.59 13.02
CA GLU A 276 -4.38 0.75 12.62
C GLU A 276 -4.53 1.26 11.17
N ALA A 277 -3.67 2.18 10.74
CA ALA A 277 -3.69 2.70 9.37
C ALA A 277 -3.37 1.62 8.31
N THR A 278 -2.43 0.73 8.60
CA THR A 278 -2.09 -0.41 7.73
C THR A 278 -3.25 -1.40 7.70
N TYR A 279 -3.78 -1.73 8.88
CA TYR A 279 -4.91 -2.65 9.01
C TYR A 279 -6.15 -2.16 8.26
N TYR A 280 -6.50 -0.87 8.42
CA TYR A 280 -7.61 -0.23 7.69
C TYR A 280 -7.42 -0.33 6.17
N GLY A 281 -6.23 -0.02 5.67
CA GLY A 281 -5.91 -0.17 4.25
C GLY A 281 -6.12 -1.60 3.77
N SER A 282 -5.53 -2.58 4.47
CA SER A 282 -5.67 -4.00 4.15
C SER A 282 -7.12 -4.47 4.09
N LEU A 283 -7.97 -4.05 5.03
CA LEU A 283 -9.40 -4.38 5.04
C LEU A 283 -10.13 -3.82 3.82
N ILE A 284 -9.83 -2.57 3.44
CA ILE A 284 -10.43 -1.96 2.25
C ILE A 284 -10.04 -2.74 0.98
N HIS A 285 -8.76 -3.14 0.84
CA HIS A 285 -8.34 -4.00 -0.27
C HIS A 285 -9.10 -5.33 -0.29
N VAL A 286 -9.26 -5.99 0.86
CA VAL A 286 -9.99 -7.27 0.95
C VAL A 286 -11.46 -7.09 0.53
N GLY A 287 -12.14 -6.06 1.04
CA GLY A 287 -13.54 -5.79 0.72
C GLY A 287 -13.76 -5.43 -0.74
N LEU A 288 -12.92 -4.56 -1.31
CA LEU A 288 -13.02 -4.17 -2.72
C LEU A 288 -12.67 -5.32 -3.67
N ASN A 289 -11.67 -6.15 -3.32
CA ASN A 289 -11.36 -7.34 -4.10
C ASN A 289 -12.54 -8.31 -4.11
N ALA A 290 -13.16 -8.59 -2.96
CA ALA A 290 -14.35 -9.43 -2.91
C ALA A 290 -15.51 -8.87 -3.75
N TRP A 291 -15.76 -7.56 -3.66
CA TRP A 291 -16.77 -6.89 -4.47
C TRP A 291 -16.49 -7.04 -5.97
N TRP A 292 -15.27 -6.76 -6.42
CA TRP A 292 -14.89 -6.89 -7.82
C TRP A 292 -15.01 -8.33 -8.33
N GLN A 293 -14.61 -9.33 -7.55
CA GLN A 293 -14.75 -10.74 -7.94
C GLN A 293 -16.23 -11.10 -8.18
N THR A 294 -17.14 -10.72 -7.28
CA THR A 294 -18.58 -10.95 -7.48
C THR A 294 -19.08 -10.32 -8.79
N PHE A 295 -18.69 -9.07 -9.07
CA PHE A 295 -19.12 -8.39 -10.31
C PHE A 295 -18.50 -8.96 -11.59
N LEU A 296 -17.33 -9.59 -11.51
CA LEU A 296 -16.66 -10.21 -12.64
C LEU A 296 -17.13 -11.65 -12.88
N GLU A 297 -17.56 -12.37 -11.85
CA GLU A 297 -18.14 -13.72 -11.95
C GLU A 297 -19.57 -13.71 -12.53
N ASP A 298 -20.32 -12.63 -12.31
CA ASP A 298 -21.68 -12.44 -12.84
C ASP A 298 -21.74 -12.01 -14.33
N LYS A 299 -20.60 -11.94 -15.03
CA LYS A 299 -20.48 -11.55 -16.44
C LYS A 299 -19.88 -12.65 -17.31
#